data_AF-A0A5J4JEI5-F1
#
_entry.id   AF-A0A5J4JEI5-F1
#
_cell.length_a   1.000
_cell.length_b   1.000
_cell.length_c   1.000
_cell.angle_alpha   90.00
_cell.angle_beta   90.00
_cell.angle_gamma   90.00
#
_symmetry.space_group_name_H-M   'P 1'
#
loop_
_entity.id
_entity.type
_entity.pdbx_description
1 polymer ?
#
loop_
_entity_poly.entity_id
_entity_poly.type
_entity_poly.pdbx_seq_one_letter_code
_entity_poly.pdbx_strand_id
1 'polypeptide(L)' 'MEEYDPSQIAKYLIERAKVFNKYYASVRILENQNLRYSRLALVLSVKIVLKEGLRLLEIKAPKEM' A
#
# COMPACT_ATOMS: atom_id res chain seq x y z
N MET A 1 28.06 1.67 -5.57
CA MET A 1 27.43 2.89 -6.12
C MET A 1 26.23 2.58 -7.02
N GLU A 2 25.91 1.30 -7.29
CA GLU A 2 24.76 0.87 -8.13
C GLU A 2 23.37 1.02 -7.47
N GLU A 3 23.26 1.50 -6.23
CA GLU A 3 21.99 1.50 -5.46
C GLU A 3 21.24 2.84 -5.43
N TYR A 4 21.73 3.89 -6.09
CA TYR A 4 21.05 5.20 -6.16
C TYR A 4 20.06 5.26 -7.34
N ASP A 5 19.13 4.31 -7.41
CA ASP A 5 18.09 4.25 -8.45
C ASP A 5 16.67 4.41 -7.83
N PRO A 6 16.07 5.61 -7.88
CA PRO A 6 14.70 5.86 -7.41
C PRO A 6 13.64 4.98 -8.09
N SER A 7 13.92 4.45 -9.29
CA SER A 7 12.98 3.58 -10.01
C SER A 7 12.71 2.28 -9.25
N GLN A 8 13.62 1.84 -8.38
CA GLN A 8 13.42 0.66 -7.54
C GLN A 8 12.29 0.87 -6.53
N ILE A 9 12.19 2.06 -5.95
CA ILE A 9 11.09 2.44 -5.05
C ILE A 9 9.77 2.44 -5.84
N ALA A 10 9.75 3.05 -7.03
CA ALA A 10 8.55 3.09 -7.86
C ALA A 10 8.06 1.68 -8.24
N LYS A 11 8.97 0.80 -8.70
CA LYS A 11 8.65 -0.61 -9.03
C LYS A 11 8.09 -1.35 -7.81
N TYR A 12 8.73 -1.19 -6.65
CA TYR A 12 8.25 -1.80 -5.41
C TYR A 12 6.83 -1.35 -5.05
N LEU A 13 6.55 -0.04 -5.12
CA LEU A 13 5.23 0.51 -4.79
C LEU A 13 4.14 0.01 -5.74
N ILE A 14 4.44 -0.05 -7.05
CA ILE A 14 3.52 -0.61 -8.06
C ILE A 14 3.18 -2.06 -7.72
N GLU A 15 4.18 -2.88 -7.40
CA GLU A 15 3.94 -4.30 -7.07
C GLU A 15 3.18 -4.48 -5.76
N ARG A 16 3.49 -3.69 -4.71
CA ARG A 16 2.71 -3.70 -3.45
C ARG A 16 1.26 -3.27 -3.68
N ALA A 17 1.02 -2.23 -4.47
CA ALA A 17 -0.32 -1.75 -4.80
C ALA A 17 -1.12 -2.80 -5.58
N LYS A 18 -0.50 -3.50 -6.55
CA LYS A 18 -1.14 -4.60 -7.29
C LYS A 18 -1.57 -5.75 -6.38
N VAL A 19 -0.68 -6.18 -5.47
CA VAL A 19 -1.00 -7.26 -4.53
C VAL A 19 -2.12 -6.83 -3.59
N PHE A 20 -2.09 -5.60 -3.08
CA PHE A 20 -3.15 -5.08 -2.21
C PHE A 20 -4.48 -4.93 -2.95
N ASN A 21 -4.50 -4.49 -4.20
CA ASN A 21 -5.73 -4.42 -4.99
C ASN A 21 -6.39 -5.79 -5.18
N LYS A 22 -5.59 -6.85 -5.42
CA LYS A 22 -6.10 -8.22 -5.47
C LYS A 22 -6.70 -8.67 -4.12
N TYR A 23 -6.04 -8.31 -3.02
CA TYR A 23 -6.55 -8.57 -1.68
C TYR A 23 -7.87 -7.84 -1.42
N TYR A 24 -7.94 -6.54 -1.76
CA TYR A 24 -9.13 -5.71 -1.59
C TYR A 24 -10.33 -6.26 -2.38
N ALA A 25 -10.11 -6.76 -3.60
CA ALA A 25 -11.16 -7.37 -4.42
C ALA A 25 -11.68 -8.71 -3.88
N SER A 26 -10.83 -9.47 -3.18
CA SER A 26 -11.17 -10.83 -2.72
C SER A 26 -11.64 -10.89 -1.27
N VAL A 27 -11.34 -9.88 -0.46
CA VAL A 27 -11.60 -9.90 0.99
C VAL A 27 -12.57 -8.80 1.41
N ARG A 28 -13.72 -9.22 1.96
CA ARG A 28 -14.66 -8.30 2.60
C ARG A 28 -14.15 -7.86 3.97
N ILE A 29 -13.42 -6.74 3.99
CA ILE A 29 -12.68 -6.25 5.16
C ILE A 29 -13.59 -6.00 6.38
N LEU A 30 -14.78 -5.44 6.17
CA LEU A 30 -15.65 -4.96 7.25
C LEU A 30 -16.63 -6.00 7.82
N GLU A 31 -16.90 -7.09 7.09
CA GLU A 31 -18.01 -8.00 7.41
C GLU A 31 -17.68 -9.04 8.47
N ASN A 32 -16.41 -9.44 8.61
CA ASN A 32 -16.01 -10.45 9.61
C ASN A 32 -15.55 -9.77 10.90
N GLN A 33 -16.37 -9.80 11.95
CA GLN A 33 -16.07 -9.13 13.23
C GLN A 33 -14.77 -9.61 13.88
N ASN A 34 -14.49 -10.92 13.84
CA ASN A 34 -13.30 -11.52 14.45
C ASN A 34 -12.00 -11.14 13.72
N LEU A 35 -12.07 -10.93 12.40
CA LEU A 35 -10.92 -10.56 11.57
C LEU A 35 -10.88 -9.07 11.23
N ARG A 36 -11.89 -8.29 11.61
CA ARG A 36 -12.01 -6.89 11.20
C ARG A 36 -10.79 -6.07 11.61
N TYR A 37 -10.36 -6.20 12.85
CA TYR A 37 -9.22 -5.44 13.38
C TYR A 37 -7.91 -5.81 12.70
N SER A 38 -7.64 -7.11 12.49
CA SER A 38 -6.42 -7.55 11.81
C SER A 38 -6.39 -7.12 10.34
N ARG A 39 -7.55 -7.16 9.64
CA ARG A 39 -7.68 -6.68 8.27
C ARG A 39 -7.52 -5.16 8.17
N LEU A 40 -8.11 -4.40 9.08
CA LEU A 40 -7.92 -2.95 9.15
C LEU A 40 -6.46 -2.57 9.44
N ALA A 41 -5.79 -3.30 10.34
CA ALA A 41 -4.38 -3.09 10.60
C ALA A 41 -3.52 -3.35 9.35
N LEU A 42 -3.82 -4.41 8.59
CA LEU A 42 -3.16 -4.68 7.32
C LEU A 42 -3.36 -3.54 6.31
N VAL A 43 -4.61 -3.08 6.12
CA VAL A 43 -4.94 -1.96 5.23
C VAL A 43 -4.19 -0.69 5.64
N LEU A 44 -4.15 -0.38 6.93
CA LEU A 44 -3.43 0.77 7.46
C LEU A 44 -1.93 0.68 7.20
N SER A 45 -1.33 -0.48 7.44
CA SER A 45 0.10 -0.71 7.16
C SER A 45 0.44 -0.50 5.69
N VAL A 46 -0.38 -1.05 4.77
CA VAL A 46 -0.19 -0.82 3.32
C VAL A 46 -0.35 0.66 2.97
N LYS A 47 -1.35 1.35 3.54
CA LYS A 47 -1.54 2.79 3.35
C LYS A 47 -0.31 3.60 3.77
N ILE A 48 0.29 3.27 4.90
CA ILE A 48 1.50 3.95 5.41
C ILE A 48 2.66 3.71 4.44
N VAL A 49 2.92 2.47 4.04
CA VAL A 49 4.02 2.13 3.12
C VAL A 49 3.86 2.84 1.77
N LEU A 50 2.66 2.84 1.20
CA LEU A 50 2.40 3.53 -0.07
C LEU A 50 2.56 5.05 0.06
N LYS A 51 2.05 5.65 1.14
CA LYS A 51 2.18 7.08 1.40
C LYS A 51 3.65 7.49 1.54
N GLU A 52 4.43 6.77 2.35
CA GLU A 52 5.83 7.11 2.57
C GLU A 52 6.68 6.85 1.33
N GLY A 53 6.42 5.78 0.58
CA GLY A 53 7.09 5.54 -0.69
C GLY A 53 6.83 6.62 -1.73
N LEU A 54 5.58 7.09 -1.86
CA LEU A 54 5.25 8.21 -2.73
C LEU A 54 5.93 9.50 -2.25
N ARG A 55 6.00 9.74 -0.94
CA ARG A 55 6.71 10.88 -0.36
C ARG A 55 8.20 10.86 -0.69
N LEU A 56 8.86 9.70 -0.65
CA LEU A 56 10.28 9.55 -1.05
C LEU A 56 10.51 9.89 -2.53
N LEU A 57 9.48 9.76 -3.36
CA LEU A 57 9.50 10.11 -4.78
C LEU A 57 8.97 11.54 -5.05
N GLU A 58 8.72 12.33 -4.00
CA GLU A 58 8.10 13.66 -4.06
C GLU A 58 6.70 13.70 -4.72
N ILE A 59 6.01 12.55 -4.73
CA ILE A 59 4.65 12.41 -5.25
C ILE A 59 3.64 12.56 -4.12
N LYS A 60 2.61 13.37 -4.32
CA LYS A 60 1.50 13.50 -3.36
C LYS A 60 0.62 12.26 -3.40
N ALA A 61 0.37 11.66 -2.23
CA ALA A 61 -0.64 10.63 -2.06
C ALA A 61 -2.01 11.28 -1.77
N PRO A 62 -3.00 11.19 -2.69
CA PRO A 62 -4.34 11.71 -2.44
C PRO A 62 -5.02 10.93 -1.30
N LYS A 63 -5.80 11.63 -0.46
CA LYS A 63 -6.55 10.99 0.64
C LYS A 63 -7.78 10.24 0.14
N GLU A 64 -8.33 10.68 -0.98
CA GLU A 64 -9.48 10.12 -1.70
C GLU A 64 -9.14 10.22 -3.19
N MET A 65 -9.39 9.15 -3.95
CA MET A 65 -9.21 9.11 -5.40
C MET A 65 -10.51 9.41 -6.12
#